data_AF-A0A963UHS7-F1
#
_entry.id   AF-A0A963UHS7-F1
#
_cell.length_a   1.000
_cell.length_b   1.000
_cell.length_c   1.000
_cell.angle_alpha   90.00
_cell.angle_beta   90.00
_cell.angle_gamma   90.00
#
_symmetry.space_group_name_H-M   'P 1'
#
loop_
_entity.id
_entity.type
_entity.pdbx_description
1 polymer ?
#
loop_
_entity_poly.entity_id
_entity_poly.type
_entity_poly.pdbx_seq_one_letter_code
_entity_poly.pdbx_strand_id
1 'polypeptide(L)'
;MIGPAFALAATLAVLTASPLRASPVEVVAATATPGPKGWTITVTLRHADSGWDHYASGWEVLAPDGTRLGYRELSHPHVEEQPFTRSLSGIVIGGGVDYVLIRPRCTLDGWAASPTRLDLRR
;
A
#
# COMPACT_ATOMS: atom_id res chain seq x y z
N MET A 1 43.55 -5.32 -57.48
CA MET A 1 42.66 -4.48 -56.62
C MET A 1 41.24 -4.99 -56.76
N ILE A 2 40.72 -5.78 -55.80
CA ILE A 2 39.29 -6.02 -55.54
C ILE A 2 39.17 -6.27 -54.02
N GLY A 3 38.39 -5.45 -53.31
CA GLY A 3 38.39 -5.29 -51.84
C GLY A 3 37.57 -6.31 -51.04
N PRO A 4 37.62 -6.28 -49.70
CA PRO A 4 36.91 -7.23 -48.84
C PRO A 4 35.46 -6.81 -48.63
N ALA A 5 34.53 -7.75 -48.78
CA ALA A 5 33.13 -7.56 -48.43
C ALA A 5 32.96 -7.67 -46.91
N PHE A 6 32.61 -6.56 -46.27
CA PHE A 6 32.17 -6.54 -44.87
C PHE A 6 30.71 -6.98 -44.81
N ALA A 7 30.43 -8.13 -44.18
CA ALA A 7 29.08 -8.53 -43.82
C ALA A 7 28.66 -7.78 -42.54
N LEU A 8 27.70 -6.86 -42.69
CA LEU A 8 27.10 -6.14 -41.57
C LEU A 8 26.11 -7.07 -40.86
N ALA A 9 26.49 -7.64 -39.72
CA ALA A 9 25.56 -8.36 -38.84
C ALA A 9 24.70 -7.32 -38.10
N ALA A 10 23.41 -7.22 -38.46
CA ALA A 10 22.46 -6.37 -37.77
C ALA A 10 21.96 -7.09 -36.49
N THR A 11 22.49 -6.70 -35.33
CA THR A 11 22.03 -7.20 -34.03
C THR A 11 20.68 -6.56 -33.69
N LEU A 12 19.60 -7.34 -33.74
CA LEU A 12 18.28 -6.90 -33.31
C LEU A 12 18.26 -6.79 -31.77
N ALA A 13 18.38 -5.58 -31.25
CA ALA A 13 18.25 -5.31 -29.82
C ALA A 13 16.77 -5.45 -29.41
N VAL A 14 16.42 -6.58 -28.80
CA VAL A 14 15.10 -6.76 -28.15
C VAL A 14 15.10 -5.93 -26.88
N LEU A 15 14.45 -4.76 -26.92
CA LEU A 15 14.13 -3.99 -25.73
C LEU A 15 13.05 -4.73 -24.93
N THR A 16 13.45 -5.48 -23.92
CA THR A 16 12.51 -6.01 -22.93
C THR A 16 12.02 -4.83 -22.09
N ALA A 17 10.81 -4.35 -22.36
CA ALA A 17 10.14 -3.41 -21.49
C ALA A 17 9.79 -4.13 -20.19
N SER A 18 10.54 -3.87 -19.12
CA SER A 18 10.14 -4.28 -17.78
C SER A 18 8.83 -3.58 -17.44
N PRO A 19 7.76 -4.30 -17.04
CA PRO A 19 6.55 -3.64 -16.60
C PRO A 19 6.89 -2.74 -15.42
N LEU A 20 6.60 -1.45 -15.56
CA LEU A 20 6.68 -0.50 -14.45
C LEU A 20 5.57 -0.90 -13.47
N ARG A 21 5.91 -1.71 -12.45
CA ARG A 21 4.96 -1.96 -11.37
C ARG A 21 4.74 -0.64 -10.64
N ALA A 22 3.48 -0.22 -10.55
CA ALA A 22 3.11 0.88 -9.69
C ALA A 22 3.59 0.58 -8.26
N SER A 23 4.11 1.60 -7.59
CA SER A 23 4.51 1.45 -6.19
C SER A 23 3.29 1.02 -5.37
N PRO A 24 3.42 0.01 -4.50
CA PRO A 24 2.32 -0.44 -3.65
C PRO A 24 1.82 0.71 -2.77
N VAL A 25 0.58 0.61 -2.28
CA VAL A 25 0.06 1.58 -1.32
C VAL A 25 0.96 1.58 -0.08
N GLU A 26 1.55 2.73 0.22
CA GLU A 26 2.51 2.91 1.30
C GLU A 26 1.81 3.50 2.52
N VAL A 27 2.10 2.97 3.71
CA VAL A 27 1.75 3.61 4.99
C VAL A 27 2.89 4.53 5.39
N VAL A 28 2.71 5.83 5.19
CA VAL A 28 3.73 6.85 5.49
C VAL A 28 3.74 7.20 6.98
N ALA A 29 2.58 7.15 7.63
CA ALA A 29 2.45 7.34 9.07
C ALA A 29 1.24 6.58 9.60
N ALA A 30 1.32 6.13 10.85
CA ALA A 30 0.18 5.57 11.56
C ALA A 30 0.25 5.91 13.06
N THR A 31 -0.91 6.18 13.66
CA THR A 31 -1.03 6.41 15.09
C THR A 31 -2.22 5.64 15.67
N ALA A 32 -2.10 5.25 16.94
CA ALA A 32 -3.14 4.60 17.70
C ALA A 32 -3.43 5.41 18.96
N THR A 33 -4.70 5.80 19.15
CA THR A 33 -5.15 6.56 20.31
C THR A 33 -6.23 5.76 21.05
N PRO A 34 -6.06 5.46 22.35
CA PRO A 34 -7.08 4.76 23.12
C PRO A 34 -8.29 5.67 23.37
N GLY A 35 -9.48 5.07 23.47
CA GLY A 35 -10.73 5.79 23.72
C GLY A 35 -11.77 4.93 24.43
N PRO A 36 -12.87 5.54 24.92
CA PRO A 36 -13.87 4.85 25.74
C PRO A 36 -14.61 3.72 25.01
N LYS A 37 -14.61 3.73 23.67
CA LYS A 37 -15.25 2.72 22.82
C LYS A 37 -14.25 1.84 22.06
N GLY A 38 -12.99 1.83 22.50
CA GLY A 38 -11.88 1.19 21.79
C GLY A 38 -10.92 2.20 21.16
N TRP A 39 -9.96 1.69 20.41
CA TRP A 39 -8.90 2.47 19.79
C TRP A 39 -9.39 3.21 18.55
N THR A 40 -8.81 4.39 18.32
CA THR A 40 -8.85 5.08 17.03
C THR A 40 -7.49 4.93 16.36
N ILE A 41 -7.50 4.36 15.16
CA ILE A 41 -6.32 4.18 14.33
C ILE A 41 -6.38 5.23 13.22
N THR A 42 -5.34 6.04 13.10
CA THR A 42 -5.20 7.06 12.04
C THR A 42 -4.04 6.66 11.15
N VAL A 43 -4.28 6.60 9.84
CA VAL A 43 -3.30 6.13 8.86
C VAL A 43 -3.16 7.17 7.75
N THR A 44 -1.92 7.54 7.46
CA THR A 44 -1.53 8.36 6.33
C THR A 44 -1.00 7.45 5.23
N LEU A 45 -1.64 7.48 4.06
CA LEU A 45 -1.30 6.67 2.91
C LEU A 45 -0.67 7.52 1.80
N ARG A 46 0.19 6.87 1.00
CA ARG A 46 0.66 7.38 -0.28
C ARG A 46 0.48 6.29 -1.33
N HIS A 47 -0.08 6.66 -2.48
CA HIS A 47 -0.20 5.76 -3.62
C HIS A 47 -0.24 6.57 -4.91
N ALA A 48 0.26 5.97 -6.00
CA ALA A 48 0.21 6.57 -7.33
C ALA A 48 -1.17 6.34 -7.96
N ASP A 49 -2.21 6.90 -7.35
CA ASP A 49 -3.58 6.81 -7.86
C ASP A 49 -3.65 7.37 -9.29
N SER A 50 -4.20 6.61 -10.24
CA SER A 50 -4.36 7.02 -11.63
C SER A 50 -5.82 7.06 -12.10
N GLY A 51 -6.77 6.91 -11.17
CA GLY A 51 -8.21 6.93 -11.44
C GLY A 51 -8.96 5.78 -10.74
N TRP A 52 -10.21 5.57 -11.13
CA TRP A 52 -11.12 4.60 -10.50
C TRP A 52 -10.67 3.15 -10.60
N ASP A 53 -9.87 2.80 -11.60
CA ASP A 53 -9.38 1.44 -11.77
C ASP A 53 -8.11 1.17 -10.95
N HIS A 54 -7.39 2.22 -10.54
CA HIS A 54 -6.10 2.10 -9.86
C HIS A 54 -5.96 3.17 -8.77
N TYR A 55 -6.43 2.83 -7.57
CA TYR A 55 -6.30 3.69 -6.41
C TYR A 55 -6.23 2.91 -5.09
N ALA A 56 -5.79 3.59 -4.02
CA ALA A 56 -5.84 3.05 -2.66
C ALA A 56 -7.30 2.90 -2.19
N SER A 57 -7.80 1.66 -2.22
CA SER A 57 -9.20 1.30 -1.92
C SER A 57 -9.53 1.11 -0.44
N GLY A 58 -8.52 1.03 0.42
CA GLY A 58 -8.74 0.85 1.85
C GLY A 58 -7.54 0.28 2.59
N TRP A 59 -7.73 0.02 3.87
CA TRP A 59 -6.75 -0.62 4.74
C TRP A 59 -7.42 -1.34 5.89
N GLU A 60 -6.79 -2.41 6.37
CA GLU A 60 -7.25 -3.15 7.54
C GLU A 60 -6.31 -3.00 8.72
N VAL A 61 -6.87 -3.19 9.91
CA VAL A 61 -6.15 -3.39 11.16
C VAL A 61 -6.18 -4.87 11.48
N LEU A 62 -5.02 -5.49 11.65
CA LEU A 62 -4.87 -6.88 12.03
C LEU A 62 -4.24 -7.01 13.41
N ALA A 63 -4.68 -8.02 14.17
CA ALA A 63 -3.96 -8.52 15.32
C ALA A 63 -2.66 -9.24 14.88
N PRO A 64 -1.72 -9.49 15.82
CA PRO A 64 -0.47 -10.21 15.55
C PRO A 64 -0.65 -11.58 14.87
N ASP A 65 -1.75 -12.26 15.13
CA ASP A 65 -2.09 -13.58 14.56
C ASP A 65 -2.72 -13.50 13.16
N GLY A 66 -2.90 -12.29 12.62
CA GLY A 66 -3.54 -12.04 11.33
C GLY A 66 -5.06 -11.86 11.39
N THR A 67 -5.69 -11.93 12.56
CA THR A 67 -7.13 -11.68 12.72
C THR A 67 -7.46 -10.23 12.37
N ARG A 68 -8.42 -10.00 11.47
CA ARG A 68 -8.89 -8.65 11.13
C ARG A 68 -9.72 -8.07 12.28
N LEU A 69 -9.26 -6.95 12.84
CA LEU A 69 -9.93 -6.19 13.89
C LEU A 69 -10.82 -5.07 13.32
N GLY A 70 -10.53 -4.61 12.11
CA GLY A 70 -11.35 -3.64 11.40
C GLY A 70 -10.86 -3.36 9.99
N TYR A 71 -11.71 -2.72 9.20
CA TYR A 71 -11.40 -2.31 7.83
C TYR A 71 -11.91 -0.89 7.58
N ARG A 72 -11.07 -0.06 6.97
CA ARG A 72 -11.43 1.27 6.48
C ARG A 72 -11.48 1.22 4.96
N GLU A 73 -12.70 1.32 4.43
CA GLU A 73 -12.92 1.49 3.00
C GLU A 73 -12.65 2.93 2.56
N LEU A 74 -12.13 3.08 1.34
CA LEU A 74 -11.93 4.34 0.64
C LEU A 74 -12.64 4.22 -0.71
N SER A 75 -13.62 5.08 -0.95
CA SER A 75 -14.56 4.93 -2.07
C SER A 75 -14.28 5.89 -3.23
N HIS A 76 -13.10 6.51 -3.28
CA HIS A 76 -12.70 7.38 -4.39
C HIS A 76 -11.17 7.48 -4.51
N PRO A 77 -10.63 7.78 -5.72
CA PRO A 77 -9.23 8.11 -5.90
C PRO A 77 -8.85 9.43 -5.21
N HIS A 78 -7.57 9.54 -4.86
CA HIS A 78 -6.94 10.70 -4.24
C HIS A 78 -5.77 11.21 -5.10
N VAL A 79 -5.95 11.30 -6.43
CA VAL A 79 -4.89 11.68 -7.39
C VAL A 79 -4.18 12.98 -7.00
N GLU A 80 -4.96 14.00 -6.61
CA GLU A 80 -4.46 15.34 -6.25
C GLU A 80 -4.28 15.55 -4.73
N GLU A 81 -4.51 14.52 -3.91
CA GLU A 81 -4.41 14.58 -2.44
C GLU A 81 -3.42 13.51 -1.97
N GLN A 82 -2.12 13.78 -2.11
CA GLN A 82 -1.07 12.83 -1.68
C GLN A 82 0.01 13.52 -0.84
N PRO A 83 0.38 12.96 0.33
CA PRO A 83 -0.29 11.85 1.01
C PRO A 83 -1.64 12.29 1.61
N PHE A 84 -2.53 11.34 1.89
CA PHE A 84 -3.82 11.60 2.54
C PHE A 84 -3.99 10.76 3.80
N THR A 85 -4.76 11.28 4.76
CA THR A 85 -4.93 10.67 6.08
C THR A 85 -6.40 10.32 6.34
N ARG A 86 -6.66 9.09 6.80
CA ARG A 86 -8.01 8.64 7.19
C ARG A 86 -7.94 7.85 8.49
N SER A 87 -9.03 7.84 9.25
CA SER A 87 -9.11 7.19 10.55
C SER A 87 -10.22 6.13 10.63
N LEU A 88 -10.04 5.20 11.55
CA LEU A 88 -11.00 4.17 11.92
C LEU A 88 -11.07 4.07 13.44
N SER A 89 -12.25 4.33 14.00
CA SER A 89 -12.51 4.30 15.44
C SER A 89 -13.28 3.05 15.85
N GLY A 90 -13.25 2.76 17.15
CA GLY A 90 -14.01 1.64 17.72
C GLY A 90 -13.31 0.30 17.59
N ILE A 91 -11.99 0.30 17.38
CA ILE A 91 -11.21 -0.93 17.23
C ILE A 91 -10.98 -1.54 18.61
N VAL A 92 -11.58 -2.70 18.84
CA VAL A 92 -11.39 -3.47 20.07
C VAL A 92 -10.09 -4.24 19.96
N ILE A 93 -9.14 -3.92 20.84
CA ILE A 93 -7.83 -4.59 20.91
C ILE A 93 -7.69 -5.21 22.30
N GLY A 94 -7.35 -6.49 22.36
CA GLY A 94 -7.24 -7.26 23.60
C GLY A 94 -6.14 -6.75 24.54
N GLY A 95 -6.36 -6.93 25.85
CA GLY A 95 -5.47 -6.43 26.91
C GLY A 95 -4.02 -6.93 26.87
N GLY A 96 -3.70 -7.99 26.13
CA GLY A 96 -2.32 -8.50 25.96
C GLY A 96 -1.61 -8.08 24.67
N VAL A 97 -2.27 -7.32 23.79
CA VAL A 97 -1.71 -6.92 22.50
C VAL A 97 -0.99 -5.57 22.63
N ASP A 98 0.29 -5.54 22.25
CA ASP A 98 1.18 -4.38 22.27
C ASP A 98 1.36 -3.73 20.90
N TYR A 99 0.94 -4.40 19.82
CA TYR A 99 0.97 -3.84 18.47
C TYR A 99 -0.16 -4.39 17.59
N VAL A 100 -0.49 -3.64 16.55
CA VAL A 100 -1.32 -4.10 15.43
C VAL A 100 -0.55 -3.98 14.12
N LEU A 101 -1.08 -4.59 13.08
CA LEU A 101 -0.55 -4.50 11.73
C LEU A 101 -1.55 -3.75 10.84
N ILE A 102 -1.05 -2.81 10.04
CA ILE A 102 -1.83 -2.05 9.06
C ILE A 102 -1.51 -2.59 7.67
N ARG A 103 -2.52 -3.13 6.97
CA ARG A 103 -2.33 -3.63 5.60
C ARG A 103 -3.21 -2.84 4.63
N PRO A 104 -2.63 -2.01 3.76
CA PRO A 104 -3.39 -1.28 2.76
C PRO A 104 -3.72 -2.15 1.54
N ARG A 105 -4.70 -1.69 0.75
CA ARG A 105 -5.23 -2.36 -0.44
C ARG A 105 -5.39 -1.39 -1.61
N CYS A 106 -4.88 -1.77 -2.76
CA CYS A 106 -5.15 -1.16 -4.07
C CYS A 106 -6.30 -1.88 -4.78
N THR A 107 -7.08 -1.17 -5.60
CA THR A 107 -8.10 -1.78 -6.47
C THR A 107 -7.52 -2.77 -7.47
N LEU A 108 -6.39 -2.41 -8.10
CA LEU A 108 -5.73 -3.20 -9.13
C LEU A 108 -4.76 -4.23 -8.54
N ASP A 109 -3.84 -3.77 -7.70
CA ASP A 109 -2.73 -4.60 -7.19
C ASP A 109 -3.13 -5.45 -5.96
N GLY A 110 -4.33 -5.22 -5.41
CA GLY A 110 -4.81 -5.94 -4.23
C GLY A 110 -4.09 -5.51 -2.95
N TRP A 111 -3.86 -6.46 -2.05
CA TRP A 111 -3.27 -6.18 -0.73
C TRP A 111 -1.76 -5.97 -0.83
N ALA A 112 -1.24 -5.02 -0.07
CA ALA A 112 0.20 -4.89 0.11
C ALA A 112 0.79 -6.19 0.70
N ALA A 113 1.93 -6.63 0.18
CA ALA A 113 2.57 -7.88 0.59
C ALA A 113 3.01 -7.87 2.06
N SER A 114 3.52 -6.73 2.53
CA SER A 114 4.01 -6.55 3.89
C SER A 114 3.17 -5.51 4.62
N PRO A 115 2.54 -5.86 5.75
CA PRO A 115 1.85 -4.87 6.56
C PRO A 115 2.85 -4.03 7.38
N THR A 116 2.41 -2.84 7.79
CA THR A 116 3.18 -1.94 8.66
C THR A 116 2.82 -2.19 10.11
N ARG A 117 3.82 -2.40 10.97
CA ARG A 117 3.64 -2.54 12.42
C ARG A 117 3.33 -1.18 13.05
N LEU A 118 2.31 -1.14 13.90
CA LEU A 118 1.95 0.01 14.72
C LEU A 118 1.92 -0.40 16.20
N ASP A 119 2.88 0.11 16.97
CA ASP A 119 2.94 -0.13 18.41
C ASP A 119 1.84 0.66 19.14
N LEU A 120 1.21 0.01 20.11
CA LEU A 120 0.16 0.56 20.94
C LEU A 120 0.79 1.13 22.20
N ARG A 121 0.87 2.46 22.27
CA ARG A 121 1.30 3.16 23.49
C ARG A 121 0.11 3.25 24.43
N ARG A 122 0.25 2.64 25.61
CA ARG A 122 -0.74 2.68 26.69
C ARG A 122 -0.32 3.67 27.77
#